data_AF-A0A5C9EYJ5-F1
#
_entry.id   AF-A0A5C9EYJ5-F1
#
_cell.length_a   1.000
_cell.length_b   1.000
_cell.length_c   1.000
_cell.angle_alpha   90.00
_cell.angle_beta   90.00
_cell.angle_gamma   90.00
#
_symmetry.space_group_name_H-M   'P 1'
#
loop_
_entity.id
_entity.type
_entity.pdbx_description
1 polymer ?
#
loop_
_entity_poly.entity_id
_entity_poly.type
_entity_poly.pdbx_seq_one_letter_code
_entity_poly.pdbx_strand_id
1 'polypeptide(L)'
;MKIKKEHVTSLLEAIEYIVDIKMIIRQITPHYEINDLMKDKYISSLQKLHNRLNPIFSRYLPEEPLKGEKFLEKSRQRILNALAKDDRFLLSSNSAKKVLKDLGADPRNIIVSGGPFFLEDYQKVNPNIPDHALAGIQKKCERLKEELSEETWSDKDLYFIYEQNDIADQLTLEKIDRISKLIGRDVKTIDIKSWDELVE
;
A
#
# COMPACT_ATOMS: atom_id res chain seq x y z
N MET A 1 -3.18 -19.61 18.98
CA MET A 1 -3.62 -20.60 17.97
C MET A 1 -2.84 -21.89 18.17
N LYS A 2 -3.49 -23.06 18.23
CA LYS A 2 -2.80 -24.36 18.25
C LYS A 2 -2.86 -24.98 16.86
N ILE A 3 -1.70 -25.33 16.29
CA ILE A 3 -1.61 -26.01 14.99
C ILE A 3 -1.91 -27.48 15.20
N LYS A 4 -2.78 -28.07 14.36
CA LYS A 4 -3.07 -29.49 14.46
C LYS A 4 -1.88 -30.33 13.99
N LYS A 5 -1.66 -31.47 14.64
CA LYS A 5 -0.60 -32.43 14.30
C LYS A 5 -0.64 -32.84 12.82
N GLU A 6 -1.84 -33.08 12.28
CA GLU A 6 -2.06 -33.41 10.86
C GLU A 6 -1.56 -32.34 9.89
N HIS A 7 -1.65 -31.06 10.26
CA HIS A 7 -1.12 -29.96 9.43
C HIS A 7 0.39 -29.86 9.53
N VAL A 8 0.97 -30.10 10.72
CA VAL A 8 2.44 -30.13 10.88
C VAL A 8 3.03 -31.24 10.01
N THR A 9 2.43 -32.44 10.04
CA THR A 9 2.85 -33.55 9.17
C THR A 9 2.71 -33.19 7.69
N SER A 10 1.59 -32.57 7.29
CA SER A 10 1.38 -32.14 5.90
C SER A 10 2.38 -31.07 5.43
N LEU A 11 2.81 -30.15 6.32
CA LEU A 11 3.86 -29.17 6.01
C LEU A 11 5.23 -29.81 5.83
N LEU A 12 5.58 -30.79 6.68
CA LEU A 12 6.84 -31.51 6.55
C LEU A 12 6.87 -32.32 5.25
N GLU A 13 5.77 -32.99 4.88
CA GLU A 13 5.66 -33.68 3.58
C GLU A 13 5.73 -32.71 2.39
N ALA A 14 5.18 -31.50 2.52
CA ALA A 14 5.26 -30.48 1.47
C ALA A 14 6.70 -30.03 1.19
N ILE A 15 7.56 -29.99 2.22
CA ILE A 15 8.99 -29.67 2.05
C ILE A 15 9.67 -30.71 1.17
N GLU A 16 9.36 -32.00 1.32
CA GLU A 16 9.91 -33.05 0.47
C GLU A 16 9.55 -32.85 -1.01
N TYR A 17 8.30 -32.48 -1.32
CA TYR A 17 7.91 -32.17 -2.71
C TYR A 17 8.63 -30.94 -3.26
N ILE A 18 8.89 -29.93 -2.44
CA ILE A 18 9.68 -28.76 -2.84
C ILE A 18 11.14 -29.15 -3.11
N VAL A 19 11.70 -30.08 -2.33
CA VAL A 19 13.04 -30.62 -2.56
C VAL A 19 13.09 -31.39 -3.89
N ASP A 20 12.09 -32.23 -4.18
CA ASP A 20 11.99 -32.94 -5.46
C ASP A 20 11.92 -31.98 -6.65
N ILE A 21 11.07 -30.94 -6.55
CA ILE A 21 10.95 -29.87 -7.55
C ILE A 21 12.30 -29.19 -7.75
N LYS A 22 13.00 -28.85 -6.67
CA LYS A 22 14.34 -28.25 -6.72
C LYS A 22 15.35 -29.18 -7.42
N MET A 23 15.27 -30.49 -7.22
CA MET A 23 16.15 -31.44 -7.92
C MET A 23 15.88 -31.46 -9.42
N ILE A 24 14.61 -31.43 -9.84
CA ILE A 24 14.24 -31.32 -11.26
C ILE A 24 14.79 -30.01 -11.85
N ILE A 25 14.61 -28.88 -11.14
CA ILE A 25 15.13 -27.57 -11.56
C ILE A 25 16.66 -27.63 -11.76
N ARG A 26 17.40 -28.30 -10.86
CA ARG A 26 18.84 -28.46 -10.99
C ARG A 26 19.25 -29.24 -12.25
N GLN A 27 18.45 -30.21 -12.67
CA GLN A 27 18.75 -31.05 -13.84
C GLN A 27 18.55 -30.30 -15.17
N ILE A 28 17.70 -29.28 -15.18
CA ILE A 28 17.41 -28.48 -16.37
C ILE A 28 18.20 -27.17 -16.43
N THR A 29 18.90 -26.79 -15.35
CA THR A 29 19.83 -25.65 -15.35
C THR A 29 20.96 -25.85 -16.37
N PRO A 30 21.40 -24.80 -17.09
CA PRO A 30 20.92 -23.41 -17.02
C PRO A 30 19.79 -23.08 -18.00
N HIS A 31 19.44 -23.98 -18.91
CA HIS A 31 18.52 -23.67 -20.02
C HIS A 31 17.05 -23.78 -19.63
N TYR A 32 16.74 -24.44 -18.51
CA TYR A 32 15.40 -24.67 -17.97
C TYR A 32 14.43 -25.38 -18.93
N GLU A 33 14.98 -26.15 -19.88
CA GLU A 33 14.20 -26.95 -20.81
C GLU A 33 13.83 -28.30 -20.19
N ILE A 34 12.54 -28.52 -19.98
CA ILE A 34 11.98 -29.76 -19.45
C ILE A 34 11.58 -30.68 -20.61
N ASN A 35 12.07 -31.92 -20.61
CA ASN A 35 11.58 -32.96 -21.52
C ASN A 35 10.28 -33.60 -21.00
N ASP A 36 9.56 -34.34 -21.85
CA ASP A 36 8.26 -34.91 -21.51
C ASP A 36 8.28 -35.81 -20.25
N LEU A 37 9.34 -36.60 -20.07
CA LEU A 37 9.50 -37.46 -18.88
C LEU A 37 9.68 -36.65 -17.58
N MET A 38 10.45 -35.56 -17.63
CA MET A 38 10.65 -34.66 -16.49
C MET A 38 9.42 -33.78 -16.24
N LYS A 39 8.66 -33.47 -17.29
CA LYS A 39 7.42 -32.69 -17.22
C LYS A 39 6.38 -33.38 -16.36
N ASP A 40 6.14 -34.66 -16.60
CA ASP A 40 5.17 -35.44 -15.85
C ASP A 40 5.54 -35.51 -14.35
N LYS A 41 6.83 -35.69 -14.06
CA LYS A 41 7.34 -35.69 -12.68
C LYS A 41 7.16 -34.33 -12.03
N TYR A 42 7.49 -33.25 -12.73
CA TYR A 42 7.36 -31.88 -12.24
C TYR A 42 5.90 -31.52 -11.93
N ILE A 43 5.00 -31.79 -12.87
CA ILE A 43 3.55 -31.54 -12.69
C ILE A 43 2.99 -32.38 -11.56
N SER A 44 3.34 -33.66 -11.48
CA SER A 44 2.92 -34.54 -10.39
C SER A 44 3.37 -34.00 -9.03
N SER A 45 4.63 -33.55 -8.89
CA SER A 45 5.13 -33.00 -7.63
C SER A 45 4.42 -31.69 -7.25
N LEU A 46 4.12 -30.82 -8.21
CA LEU A 46 3.32 -29.61 -7.98
C LEU A 46 1.89 -29.93 -7.53
N GLN A 47 1.24 -30.90 -8.15
CA GLN A 47 -0.11 -31.32 -7.77
C GLN A 47 -0.14 -31.92 -6.36
N LYS A 48 0.85 -32.74 -6.00
CA LYS A 48 0.98 -33.30 -4.65
C LYS A 48 1.21 -32.20 -3.62
N LEU A 49 2.08 -31.24 -3.92
CA LEU A 49 2.33 -30.07 -3.08
C LEU A 49 1.05 -29.28 -2.86
N HIS A 50 0.34 -28.94 -3.94
CA HIS A 50 -0.94 -28.23 -3.90
C HIS A 50 -1.96 -28.97 -3.01
N ASN A 51 -2.17 -30.26 -3.25
CA ASN A 51 -3.16 -31.06 -2.53
C ASN A 51 -2.82 -31.21 -1.04
N ARG A 52 -1.54 -31.21 -0.65
CA ARG A 52 -1.12 -31.23 0.75
C ARG A 52 -1.30 -29.91 1.46
N LEU A 53 -1.01 -28.80 0.78
CA LEU A 53 -1.11 -27.48 1.37
C LEU A 53 -2.54 -26.95 1.37
N ASN A 54 -3.38 -27.36 0.42
CA ASN A 54 -4.72 -26.83 0.26
C ASN A 54 -5.61 -26.94 1.52
N PRO A 55 -5.65 -28.05 2.28
CA PRO A 55 -6.41 -28.13 3.53
C PRO A 55 -5.91 -27.16 4.62
N ILE A 56 -4.62 -26.84 4.62
CA ILE A 56 -4.01 -25.87 5.53
C ILE A 56 -4.42 -24.47 5.09
N PHE A 57 -4.26 -24.16 3.81
CA PHE A 57 -4.68 -22.89 3.24
C PHE A 57 -6.16 -22.68 3.45
N SER A 58 -7.03 -23.59 3.01
CA SER A 58 -8.49 -23.52 3.23
C SER A 58 -8.90 -23.27 4.70
N ARG A 59 -8.09 -23.70 5.68
CA ARG A 59 -8.40 -23.53 7.11
C ARG A 59 -7.87 -22.25 7.71
N TYR A 60 -6.64 -21.87 7.39
CA TYR A 60 -5.95 -20.73 8.01
C TYR A 60 -5.87 -19.51 7.10
N LEU A 61 -6.07 -19.72 5.80
CA LEU A 61 -6.16 -18.78 4.69
C LEU A 61 -7.36 -19.17 3.79
N PRO A 62 -8.59 -19.38 4.33
CA PRO A 62 -9.75 -19.68 3.50
C PRO A 62 -9.86 -18.64 2.39
N GLU A 63 -10.36 -19.05 1.21
CA GLU A 63 -10.59 -18.21 0.02
C GLU A 63 -11.53 -17.02 0.33
N GLU A 64 -11.04 -16.07 1.11
CA GLU A 64 -11.27 -14.67 0.84
C GLU A 64 -10.35 -14.35 -0.35
N PRO A 65 -10.83 -13.61 -1.38
CA PRO A 65 -9.88 -12.98 -2.29
C PRO A 65 -8.86 -12.28 -1.41
N LEU A 66 -7.57 -12.54 -1.67
CA LEU A 66 -6.44 -12.00 -0.90
C LEU A 66 -6.87 -10.63 -0.40
N LYS A 67 -7.01 -10.41 0.92
CA LYS A 67 -7.63 -9.18 1.47
C LYS A 67 -7.11 -7.88 0.81
N GLY A 68 -5.93 -7.93 0.20
CA GLY A 68 -5.39 -6.91 -0.70
C GLY A 68 -6.20 -6.57 -1.95
N GLU A 69 -6.76 -7.51 -2.71
CA GLU A 69 -7.45 -7.20 -3.99
C GLU A 69 -8.76 -6.43 -3.76
N LYS A 70 -9.63 -6.89 -2.85
CA LYS A 70 -10.84 -6.13 -2.46
C LYS A 70 -10.51 -4.78 -1.81
N PHE A 71 -9.42 -4.73 -1.05
CA PHE A 71 -8.98 -3.48 -0.42
C PHE A 71 -8.49 -2.47 -1.46
N LEU A 72 -7.64 -2.92 -2.39
CA LEU A 72 -7.11 -2.12 -3.48
C LEU A 72 -8.24 -1.60 -4.38
N GLU A 73 -9.15 -2.48 -4.80
CA GLU A 73 -10.31 -2.12 -5.62
C GLU A 73 -11.21 -1.11 -4.90
N LYS A 74 -11.43 -1.28 -3.59
CA LYS A 74 -12.20 -0.34 -2.77
C LYS A 74 -11.51 1.02 -2.65
N SER A 75 -10.20 1.06 -2.36
CA SER A 75 -9.46 2.31 -2.22
C SER A 75 -9.37 3.04 -3.57
N ARG A 76 -9.07 2.32 -4.66
CA ARG A 76 -9.10 2.85 -6.02
C ARG A 76 -10.47 3.42 -6.38
N GLN A 77 -11.55 2.69 -6.11
CA GLN A 77 -12.91 3.18 -6.37
C GLN A 77 -13.25 4.44 -5.54
N ARG A 78 -12.82 4.51 -4.28
CA ARG A 78 -12.99 5.71 -3.45
C ARG A 78 -12.24 6.91 -4.03
N ILE A 79 -11.02 6.72 -4.52
CA ILE A 79 -10.24 7.75 -5.21
C ILE A 79 -10.97 8.21 -6.47
N LEU A 80 -11.38 7.28 -7.35
CA LEU A 80 -12.12 7.60 -8.58
C LEU A 80 -13.42 8.36 -8.30
N ASN A 81 -14.15 7.99 -7.25
CA ASN A 81 -15.37 8.68 -6.85
C ASN A 81 -15.10 10.12 -6.35
N ALA A 82 -13.98 10.35 -5.66
CA ALA A 82 -13.57 11.69 -5.24
C ALA A 82 -13.12 12.53 -6.45
N LEU A 83 -12.43 11.92 -7.41
CA LEU A 83 -12.01 12.58 -8.65
C LEU A 83 -13.20 13.06 -9.48
N ALA A 84 -14.26 12.25 -9.58
CA ALA A 84 -15.48 12.60 -10.29
C ALA A 84 -16.25 13.79 -9.67
N LYS A 85 -15.93 14.17 -8.43
CA LYS A 85 -16.60 15.25 -7.68
C LYS A 85 -15.82 16.56 -7.64
N ASP A 86 -14.65 16.63 -8.29
CA ASP A 86 -13.76 17.80 -8.23
C ASP A 86 -13.29 18.15 -6.80
N ASP A 87 -13.20 17.13 -5.93
CA ASP A 87 -12.72 17.25 -4.54
C ASP A 87 -11.20 17.49 -4.50
N ARG A 88 -10.69 18.00 -3.36
CA ARG A 88 -9.26 18.27 -3.14
C ARG A 88 -8.56 17.06 -2.51
N PHE A 89 -7.29 16.88 -2.83
CA PHE A 89 -6.46 15.79 -2.35
C PHE A 89 -5.24 16.33 -1.62
N LEU A 90 -5.00 15.86 -0.39
CA LEU A 90 -3.78 16.09 0.36
C LEU A 90 -2.91 14.83 0.32
N LEU A 91 -1.63 15.00 -0.01
CA LEU A 91 -0.63 13.94 -0.10
C LEU A 91 0.65 14.34 0.61
N SER A 92 1.35 13.37 1.19
CA SER A 92 2.67 13.63 1.77
C SER A 92 3.79 13.71 0.74
N SER A 93 3.69 13.06 -0.42
CA SER A 93 4.82 12.92 -1.36
C SER A 93 4.55 13.43 -2.77
N ASN A 94 5.61 13.90 -3.44
CA ASN A 94 5.51 14.33 -4.85
C ASN A 94 5.37 13.14 -5.82
N SER A 95 5.87 11.96 -5.45
CA SER A 95 5.68 10.73 -6.22
C SER A 95 4.20 10.34 -6.26
N ALA A 96 3.49 10.42 -5.13
CA ALA A 96 2.04 10.21 -5.04
C ALA A 96 1.25 11.14 -5.98
N LYS A 97 1.66 12.41 -6.09
CA LYS A 97 1.03 13.37 -7.01
C LYS A 97 1.08 12.90 -8.46
N LYS A 98 2.17 12.25 -8.88
CA LYS A 98 2.27 11.71 -10.24
C LYS A 98 1.24 10.61 -10.46
N VAL A 99 1.13 9.68 -9.53
CA VAL A 99 0.15 8.58 -9.60
C VAL A 99 -1.29 9.09 -9.69
N LEU A 100 -1.66 10.06 -8.85
CA LEU A 100 -3.02 10.65 -8.92
C LEU A 100 -3.31 11.36 -10.24
N LYS A 101 -2.32 12.06 -10.80
CA LYS A 101 -2.47 12.65 -12.13
C LYS A 101 -2.70 11.59 -13.21
N ASP A 102 -1.96 10.49 -13.14
CA ASP A 102 -2.08 9.38 -14.10
C ASP A 102 -3.46 8.69 -13.97
N LEU A 103 -4.08 8.74 -12.78
CA LEU A 103 -5.47 8.33 -12.54
C LEU A 103 -6.53 9.38 -12.96
N GLY A 104 -6.12 10.54 -13.49
CA GLY A 104 -7.01 11.56 -14.04
C GLY A 104 -7.30 12.76 -13.13
N ALA A 105 -6.56 12.94 -12.04
CA ALA A 105 -6.71 14.10 -11.16
C ALA A 105 -6.22 15.41 -11.81
N ASP A 106 -7.02 16.48 -11.69
CA ASP A 106 -6.55 17.83 -12.01
C ASP A 106 -5.42 18.21 -11.03
N PRO A 107 -4.21 18.57 -11.51
CA PRO A 107 -3.11 19.00 -10.65
C PRO A 107 -3.43 20.16 -9.71
N ARG A 108 -4.43 20.99 -10.03
CA ARG A 108 -4.92 22.10 -9.20
C ARG A 108 -5.70 21.62 -7.98
N ASN A 109 -6.20 20.39 -8.00
CA ASN A 109 -6.89 19.80 -6.85
C ASN A 109 -5.94 19.04 -5.93
N ILE A 110 -4.66 18.93 -6.27
CA ILE A 110 -3.67 18.14 -5.52
C ILE A 110 -2.72 19.05 -4.74
N ILE A 111 -2.79 18.95 -3.42
CA ILE A 111 -1.94 19.61 -2.44
C ILE A 111 -0.91 18.59 -1.95
N VAL A 112 0.37 18.98 -1.93
CA VAL A 112 1.46 18.10 -1.51
C VAL A 112 2.27 18.74 -0.40
N SER A 113 2.31 18.12 0.77
CA SER A 113 3.12 18.61 1.90
C SER A 113 4.61 18.33 1.71
N GLY A 114 4.99 17.28 0.97
CA GLY A 114 6.38 16.86 0.73
C GLY A 114 7.08 16.33 1.99
N GLY A 115 6.32 15.69 2.87
CA GLY A 115 6.67 15.21 4.19
C GLY A 115 5.43 15.22 5.10
N PRO A 116 5.59 15.06 6.42
CA PRO A 116 4.49 15.26 7.36
C PRO A 116 3.86 16.64 7.20
N PHE A 117 2.57 16.78 7.47
CA PHE A 117 1.90 18.08 7.37
C PHE A 117 2.38 19.07 8.45
N PHE A 118 2.80 18.57 9.62
CA PHE A 118 3.21 19.39 10.76
C PHE A 118 4.73 19.41 10.95
N LEU A 119 5.29 20.60 11.19
CA LEU A 119 6.73 20.81 11.33
C LEU A 119 7.35 19.92 12.42
N GLU A 120 6.68 19.77 13.55
CA GLU A 120 7.17 19.00 14.69
C GLU A 120 7.36 17.50 14.41
N ASP A 121 6.80 16.98 13.32
CA ASP A 121 6.92 15.58 12.93
C ASP A 121 8.09 15.31 11.97
N TYR A 122 8.68 16.35 11.38
CA TYR A 122 9.81 16.16 10.45
C TYR A 122 11.02 15.52 11.12
N GLN A 123 11.32 15.91 12.36
CA GLN A 123 12.42 15.30 13.13
C GLN A 123 12.13 13.85 13.55
N LYS A 124 10.86 13.43 13.61
CA LYS A 124 10.51 12.02 13.84
C LYS A 124 10.79 11.17 12.61
N VAL A 125 10.56 11.72 11.41
CA VAL A 125 10.89 11.06 10.14
C VAL A 125 12.40 11.02 9.91
N ASN A 126 13.09 12.13 10.17
CA ASN A 126 14.54 12.22 10.06
C ASN A 126 15.13 13.07 11.20
N PRO A 127 15.71 12.43 12.24
CA PRO A 127 16.31 13.13 13.37
C PRO A 127 17.50 14.03 13.01
N ASN A 128 18.15 13.78 11.87
CA ASN A 128 19.38 14.46 11.46
C ASN A 128 19.11 15.68 10.54
N ILE A 129 17.88 16.19 10.47
CA ILE A 129 17.57 17.37 9.64
C ILE A 129 18.33 18.59 10.20
N PRO A 130 19.14 19.28 9.38
CA PRO A 130 19.83 20.49 9.79
C PRO A 130 18.87 21.66 10.06
N ASP A 131 19.22 22.54 11.00
CA ASP A 131 18.40 23.70 11.38
C ASP A 131 18.04 24.63 10.21
N HIS A 132 18.99 24.84 9.28
CA HIS A 132 18.75 25.66 8.10
C HIS A 132 17.69 25.05 7.16
N ALA A 133 17.58 23.71 7.11
CA ALA A 133 16.56 23.02 6.35
C ALA A 133 15.19 23.12 7.06
N LEU A 134 15.17 23.07 8.40
CA LEU A 134 13.94 23.26 9.19
C LEU A 134 13.29 24.61 8.93
N ALA A 135 14.07 25.69 8.76
CA ALA A 135 13.52 27.00 8.43
C ALA A 135 12.78 27.02 7.08
N GLY A 136 13.29 26.30 6.08
CA GLY A 136 12.63 26.13 4.78
C GLY A 136 11.35 25.30 4.89
N ILE A 137 11.41 24.20 5.65
CA ILE A 137 10.27 23.32 5.92
C ILE A 137 9.17 24.08 6.67
N GLN A 138 9.52 24.86 7.69
CA GLN A 138 8.58 25.67 8.46
C GLN A 138 7.75 26.58 7.55
N LYS A 139 8.42 27.36 6.69
CA LYS A 139 7.74 28.24 5.72
C LYS A 139 6.82 27.46 4.78
N LYS A 140 7.23 26.24 4.38
CA LYS A 140 6.40 25.38 3.54
C LYS A 140 5.14 24.92 4.27
N CYS A 141 5.28 24.48 5.53
CA CYS A 141 4.15 24.08 6.36
C CYS A 141 3.21 25.25 6.66
N GLU A 142 3.73 26.46 6.87
CA GLU A 142 2.92 27.68 7.06
C GLU A 142 2.11 28.00 5.81
N ARG A 143 2.75 28.03 4.62
CA ARG A 143 2.06 28.26 3.35
C ARG A 143 0.95 27.24 3.06
N LEU A 144 1.18 25.97 3.37
CA LEU A 144 0.17 24.92 3.20
C LEU A 144 -1.02 25.12 4.13
N LYS A 145 -0.78 25.58 5.36
CA LYS A 145 -1.85 25.91 6.30
C LYS A 145 -2.66 27.11 5.82
N GLU A 146 -1.98 28.14 5.34
CA GLU A 146 -2.59 29.33 4.73
C GLU A 146 -3.46 28.92 3.53
N GLU A 147 -2.90 28.15 2.58
CA GLU A 147 -3.62 27.65 1.40
C GLU A 147 -4.89 26.88 1.80
N LEU A 148 -4.81 25.99 2.79
CA LEU A 148 -5.98 25.25 3.26
C LEU A 148 -7.00 26.14 4.00
N SER A 149 -6.54 27.16 4.72
CA SER A 149 -7.42 28.03 5.49
C SER A 149 -8.15 29.09 4.66
N GLU A 150 -7.55 29.53 3.54
CA GLU A 150 -8.11 30.53 2.64
C GLU A 150 -9.07 29.92 1.60
N GLU A 151 -9.00 28.61 1.39
CA GLU A 151 -9.88 27.88 0.47
C GLU A 151 -11.34 27.86 0.97
N THR A 152 -12.29 27.99 0.03
CA THR A 152 -13.72 27.88 0.36
C THR A 152 -14.17 26.43 0.26
N TRP A 153 -14.41 25.81 1.41
CA TRP A 153 -14.79 24.40 1.50
C TRP A 153 -16.30 24.14 1.46
N SER A 154 -17.15 25.04 0.96
CA SER A 154 -18.62 24.80 0.96
C SER A 154 -19.02 23.56 0.15
N ASP A 155 -18.37 23.37 -0.99
CA ASP A 155 -18.81 22.39 -2.00
C ASP A 155 -17.76 21.32 -2.31
N LYS A 156 -16.63 21.33 -1.58
CA LYS A 156 -15.49 20.44 -1.81
C LYS A 156 -15.07 19.73 -0.54
N ASP A 157 -14.86 18.43 -0.62
CA ASP A 157 -14.19 17.66 0.42
C ASP A 157 -12.66 17.76 0.28
N LEU A 158 -11.96 17.58 1.40
CA LEU A 158 -10.53 17.27 1.41
C LEU A 158 -10.36 15.77 1.67
N TYR A 159 -9.70 15.06 0.76
CA TYR A 159 -9.27 13.68 0.96
C TYR A 159 -7.77 13.63 1.27
N PHE A 160 -7.42 13.13 2.44
CA PHE A 160 -6.06 12.70 2.74
C PHE A 160 -5.88 11.25 2.31
N ILE A 161 -5.04 11.03 1.29
CA ILE A 161 -4.70 9.68 0.82
C ILE A 161 -3.33 9.32 1.39
N TYR A 162 -3.24 8.17 2.05
CA TYR A 162 -2.08 7.81 2.84
C TYR A 162 -1.70 6.34 2.69
N GLU A 163 -0.39 6.07 2.65
CA GLU A 163 0.15 4.71 2.70
C GLU A 163 0.19 4.19 4.15
N GLN A 164 -0.29 2.97 4.36
CA GLN A 164 -0.35 2.35 5.69
C GLN A 164 1.02 2.21 6.37
N ASN A 165 2.11 2.13 5.59
CA ASN A 165 3.46 1.88 6.10
C ASN A 165 4.40 3.09 5.96
N ASP A 166 3.92 4.23 5.47
CA ASP A 166 4.74 5.45 5.38
C ASP A 166 4.66 6.27 6.68
N ILE A 167 5.83 6.57 7.26
CA ILE A 167 5.92 7.24 8.57
C ILE A 167 5.35 8.67 8.51
N ALA A 168 5.58 9.40 7.41
CA ALA A 168 5.12 10.77 7.28
C ALA A 168 3.59 10.84 7.16
N ASP A 169 3.02 9.87 6.45
CA ASP A 169 1.60 9.65 6.30
C ASP A 169 0.94 9.30 7.65
N GLN A 170 1.51 8.36 8.41
CA GLN A 170 0.98 8.00 9.72
C GLN A 170 1.01 9.18 10.70
N LEU A 171 2.11 9.94 10.75
CA LEU A 171 2.21 11.12 11.62
C LEU A 171 1.21 12.22 11.26
N THR A 172 0.90 12.35 9.96
CA THR A 172 -0.14 13.27 9.49
C THR A 172 -1.54 12.77 9.86
N LEU A 173 -1.79 11.46 9.70
CA LEU A 173 -3.05 10.80 10.05
C LEU A 173 -3.38 10.94 11.54
N GLU A 174 -2.41 10.73 12.42
CA GLU A 174 -2.56 10.89 13.88
C GLU A 174 -3.07 12.27 14.28
N LYS A 175 -2.83 13.27 13.43
CA LYS A 175 -3.17 14.68 13.66
C LYS A 175 -4.22 15.19 12.68
N ILE A 176 -4.94 14.30 12.00
CA ILE A 176 -5.91 14.68 10.96
C ILE A 176 -6.97 15.65 11.48
N ASP A 177 -7.39 15.51 12.75
CA ASP A 177 -8.35 16.41 13.41
C ASP A 177 -7.87 17.86 13.47
N ARG A 178 -6.56 18.10 13.52
CA ARG A 178 -6.01 19.46 13.47
C ARG A 178 -6.17 20.07 12.09
N ILE A 179 -6.07 19.25 11.04
CA ILE A 179 -6.34 19.67 9.66
C ILE A 179 -7.85 19.91 9.51
N SER A 180 -8.70 19.02 10.02
CA SER A 180 -10.16 19.20 10.01
C SER A 180 -10.58 20.51 10.68
N LYS A 181 -9.99 20.83 11.84
CA LYS A 181 -10.21 22.12 12.53
C LYS A 181 -9.74 23.31 11.71
N LEU A 182 -8.62 23.19 10.99
CA LEU A 182 -8.07 24.26 10.16
C LEU A 182 -9.02 24.62 9.01
N ILE A 183 -9.64 23.62 8.39
CA ILE A 183 -10.57 23.82 7.26
C ILE A 183 -12.05 23.95 7.70
N GLY A 184 -12.34 23.80 8.99
CA GLY A 184 -13.69 23.89 9.55
C GLY A 184 -14.63 22.73 9.16
N ARG A 185 -14.09 21.60 8.69
CA ARG A 185 -14.85 20.42 8.27
C ARG A 185 -14.01 19.14 8.40
N ASP A 186 -14.67 17.99 8.42
CA ASP A 186 -13.96 16.70 8.50
C ASP A 186 -13.14 16.43 7.23
N VAL A 187 -11.86 16.13 7.42
CA VAL A 187 -11.01 15.58 6.36
C VAL A 187 -11.32 14.10 6.18
N LYS A 188 -11.65 13.71 4.96
CA LYS A 188 -11.88 12.31 4.59
C LYS A 188 -10.55 11.62 4.41
N THR A 189 -10.43 10.37 4.82
CA THR A 189 -9.18 9.61 4.71
C THR A 189 -9.35 8.39 3.82
N ILE A 190 -8.37 8.12 2.96
CA ILE A 190 -8.33 6.91 2.13
C ILE A 190 -6.97 6.24 2.37
N ASP A 191 -7.02 5.01 2.85
CA ASP A 191 -5.84 4.21 3.08
C ASP A 191 -5.49 3.37 1.86
N ILE A 192 -4.21 3.31 1.54
CA ILE A 192 -3.64 2.48 0.48
C ILE A 192 -2.44 1.71 1.02
N LYS A 193 -2.10 0.59 0.37
CA LYS A 193 -0.90 -0.17 0.72
C LYS A 193 0.35 0.46 0.12
N SER A 194 0.25 0.80 -1.16
CA SER A 194 1.29 1.46 -1.92
C SER A 194 0.65 2.25 -3.07
N TRP A 195 1.27 3.37 -3.44
CA TRP A 195 0.96 4.12 -4.65
C TRP A 195 1.19 3.31 -5.92
N ASP A 196 2.15 2.38 -5.92
CA ASP A 196 2.49 1.56 -7.09
C ASP A 196 1.37 0.57 -7.44
N GLU A 197 0.71 -0.01 -6.42
CA GLU A 197 -0.41 -0.95 -6.59
C GLU A 197 -1.65 -0.29 -7.24
N LEU A 198 -1.77 1.05 -7.22
CA LEU A 198 -2.93 1.74 -7.79
C LEU A 198 -2.88 1.87 -9.32
N VAL A 199 -1.70 1.69 -9.92
CA VAL A 199 -1.46 1.90 -11.35
C VAL A 199 -1.44 0.58 -12.13
N GLU A 200 -1.30 -0.56 -11.44
CA GLU A 200 -1.49 -1.91 -12.00
C GLU A 200 -2.97 -2.20 -12.35
#